data_AF-A0A7W7SLB1-F1
#
_entry.id   AF-A0A7W7SLB1-F1
#
_cell.length_a   1.000
_cell.length_b   1.000
_cell.length_c   1.000
_cell.angle_alpha   90.00
_cell.angle_beta   90.00
_cell.angle_gamma   90.00
#
_symmetry.space_group_name_H-M   'P 1'
#
loop_
_entity.id
_entity.type
_entity.pdbx_description
1 polymer ?
#
loop_
_entity_poly.entity_id
_entity_poly.type
_entity_poly.pdbx_seq_one_letter_code
_entity_poly.pdbx_strand_id
1 'polypeptide(L)'
;MPTQGDQMENDYLPGIYRQFQERFPDVAEAQGALARTIRDRNPFDEKTDRLIKLAMAIGAEAQGAVRSNVRKALQHGATPDEIHAVALAAITTCGFPTAIAALGWIEEVTEAV
;
A
#
# COMPACT_ATOMS: atom_id res chain seq x y z
N MET A 1 -22.60 -4.19 -7.07
CA MET A 1 -22.37 -4.86 -5.78
C MET A 1 -20.92 -4.57 -5.40
N PRO A 2 -20.60 -4.14 -4.16
CA PRO A 2 -19.21 -4.00 -3.75
C PRO A 2 -18.54 -5.37 -3.87
N THR A 3 -17.35 -5.39 -4.45
CA THR A 3 -16.56 -6.62 -4.60
C THR A 3 -16.10 -7.10 -3.22
N GLN A 4 -15.72 -8.37 -3.10
CA GLN A 4 -15.20 -8.94 -1.85
C GLN A 4 -13.97 -8.16 -1.30
N GLY A 5 -13.25 -7.45 -2.20
CA GLY A 5 -12.19 -6.50 -1.84
C GLY A 5 -12.69 -5.18 -1.23
N ASP A 6 -13.86 -4.68 -1.64
CA ASP A 6 -14.46 -3.44 -1.09
C ASP A 6 -14.98 -3.64 0.34
N GLN A 7 -15.42 -4.85 0.69
CA GLN A 7 -15.94 -5.17 2.03
C GLN A 7 -14.82 -5.33 3.07
N MET A 8 -13.65 -5.83 2.67
CA MET A 8 -12.46 -5.99 3.53
C MET A 8 -11.64 -4.71 3.67
N GLU A 9 -11.74 -3.77 2.71
CA GLU A 9 -11.13 -2.45 2.84
C GLU A 9 -11.71 -1.70 4.06
N ASN A 10 -12.94 -1.99 4.46
CA ASN A 10 -13.64 -1.29 5.52
C ASN A 10 -13.17 -1.65 6.95
N ASP A 11 -12.70 -2.87 7.19
CA ASP A 11 -12.27 -3.33 8.52
C ASP A 11 -10.91 -2.76 8.97
N TYR A 12 -10.11 -2.22 8.04
CA TYR A 12 -8.78 -1.65 8.32
C TYR A 12 -8.65 -0.18 7.96
N LEU A 13 -9.75 0.49 7.61
CA LEU A 13 -9.73 1.93 7.34
C LEU A 13 -9.40 2.68 8.63
N PRO A 14 -8.26 3.40 8.68
CA PRO A 14 -7.89 4.18 9.86
C PRO A 14 -9.01 5.17 10.20
N GLY A 15 -9.32 5.35 11.49
CA GLY A 15 -10.40 6.25 11.92
C GLY A 15 -10.28 7.66 11.34
N ILE A 16 -9.06 8.15 11.13
CA ILE A 16 -8.79 9.45 10.49
C ILE A 16 -9.27 9.51 9.03
N TYR A 17 -9.20 8.41 8.28
CA TYR A 17 -9.68 8.37 6.90
C TYR A 17 -11.21 8.37 6.83
N ARG A 18 -11.88 7.67 7.76
CA ARG A 18 -13.36 7.73 7.86
C ARG A 18 -13.83 9.15 8.15
N GLN A 19 -13.18 9.82 9.12
CA GLN A 19 -13.46 11.23 9.42
C GLN A 19 -13.19 12.15 8.23
N PHE A 20 -12.14 11.88 7.44
CA PHE A 20 -11.86 12.61 6.21
C PHE A 20 -13.02 12.48 5.19
N GLN A 21 -13.55 11.27 4.98
CA GLN A 21 -14.67 11.05 4.07
C GLN A 21 -15.94 11.76 4.52
N GLU A 22 -16.23 11.77 5.83
CA GLU A 22 -17.39 12.47 6.39
C GLU A 22 -17.24 13.99 6.29
N ARG A 23 -16.04 14.51 6.52
CA ARG A 23 -15.77 15.96 6.55
C ARG A 23 -15.59 16.57 5.16
N PHE A 24 -15.08 15.81 4.19
CA PHE A 24 -14.75 16.28 2.84
C PHE A 24 -15.25 15.29 1.77
N PRO A 25 -16.57 15.08 1.68
CA PRO A 25 -17.14 14.02 0.83
C PRO A 25 -16.88 14.24 -0.67
N ASP A 26 -16.90 15.47 -1.13
CA ASP A 26 -16.59 15.87 -2.51
C ASP A 26 -15.13 15.58 -2.89
N VAL A 27 -14.19 15.88 -1.98
CA VAL A 27 -12.77 15.57 -2.18
C VAL A 27 -12.54 14.06 -2.19
N ALA A 28 -13.18 13.32 -1.29
CA ALA A 28 -13.08 11.86 -1.23
C ALA A 28 -13.64 11.21 -2.51
N GLU A 29 -14.77 11.69 -3.02
CA GLU A 29 -15.35 11.20 -4.27
C GLU A 29 -14.42 11.46 -5.46
N ALA A 30 -13.89 12.68 -5.58
CA ALA A 30 -12.96 13.05 -6.64
C ALA A 30 -11.67 12.21 -6.59
N GLN A 31 -11.10 12.01 -5.40
CA GLN A 31 -9.93 11.16 -5.20
C GLN A 31 -10.22 9.70 -5.58
N GLY A 32 -11.38 9.18 -5.20
CA GLY A 32 -11.82 7.82 -5.56
C GLY A 32 -12.02 7.65 -7.07
N ALA A 33 -12.57 8.65 -7.76
CA ALA A 33 -12.73 8.64 -9.21
C ALA A 33 -11.38 8.60 -9.94
N LEU A 34 -10.41 9.40 -9.48
CA LEU A 34 -9.05 9.34 -9.99
C LEU A 34 -8.41 7.97 -9.74
N ALA A 35 -8.54 7.42 -8.54
CA ALA A 35 -7.98 6.12 -8.17
C ALA A 35 -8.54 4.98 -9.06
N ARG A 36 -9.86 4.99 -9.34
CA ARG A 36 -10.49 4.04 -10.27
C ARG A 36 -9.92 4.18 -11.68
N THR A 37 -9.86 5.41 -12.20
CA THR A 37 -9.34 5.69 -13.54
C THR A 37 -7.89 5.23 -13.72
N ILE A 38 -7.06 5.40 -12.69
CA ILE A 38 -5.67 4.91 -12.68
C ILE A 38 -5.66 3.37 -12.66
N ARG A 39 -6.49 2.74 -11.83
CA ARG A 39 -6.58 1.27 -11.75
C ARG A 39 -6.99 0.64 -13.08
N ASP A 40 -7.98 1.22 -13.75
CA ASP A 40 -8.47 0.72 -15.05
C ASP A 40 -7.43 0.80 -16.16
N ARG A 41 -6.40 1.64 -15.99
CA ARG A 41 -5.26 1.77 -16.92
C ARG A 41 -4.08 0.88 -16.56
N ASN A 42 -4.12 0.23 -15.41
CA ASN A 42 -3.00 -0.56 -14.93
C ASN A 42 -2.98 -1.93 -15.62
N PRO A 43 -1.93 -2.28 -16.38
CA PRO A 43 -1.84 -3.58 -17.03
C PRO A 43 -1.36 -4.70 -16.09
N PHE A 44 -0.89 -4.36 -14.88
CA PHE A 44 -0.38 -5.32 -13.91
C PHE A 44 -1.51 -5.98 -13.12
N ASP A 45 -1.25 -7.21 -12.66
CA ASP A 45 -2.10 -7.83 -11.66
C ASP A 45 -2.02 -7.08 -10.31
N GLU A 46 -2.97 -7.35 -9.41
CA GLU A 46 -3.04 -6.65 -8.12
C GLU A 46 -1.79 -6.91 -7.26
N LYS A 47 -1.16 -8.09 -7.35
CA LYS A 47 0.06 -8.38 -6.59
C LYS A 47 1.21 -7.48 -7.04
N THR A 48 1.48 -7.46 -8.34
CA THR A 48 2.53 -6.65 -8.97
C THR A 48 2.26 -5.16 -8.75
N ASP A 49 1.01 -4.69 -8.89
CA ASP A 49 0.64 -3.30 -8.58
C ASP A 49 1.01 -2.90 -7.15
N ARG A 50 0.70 -3.76 -6.16
CA ARG A 50 1.03 -3.47 -4.76
C ARG A 50 2.53 -3.46 -4.49
N LEU A 51 3.30 -4.35 -5.11
CA LEU A 51 4.75 -4.36 -4.98
C LEU A 51 5.39 -3.10 -5.61
N ILE A 52 4.88 -2.64 -6.75
CA ILE A 52 5.32 -1.37 -7.37
C ILE A 52 4.99 -0.18 -6.46
N LYS A 53 3.76 -0.13 -5.92
CA LYS A 53 3.35 0.93 -4.99
C LYS A 53 4.13 0.89 -3.68
N LEU A 54 4.50 -0.30 -3.20
CA LEU A 54 5.40 -0.47 -2.06
C LEU A 54 6.76 0.15 -2.37
N ALA A 55 7.36 -0.14 -3.53
CA ALA A 55 8.63 0.45 -3.94
C ALA A 55 8.57 2.00 -3.96
N MET A 56 7.49 2.56 -4.52
CA MET A 56 7.26 4.02 -4.51
C MET A 56 7.10 4.57 -3.09
N ALA A 57 6.36 3.88 -2.22
CA ALA A 57 6.16 4.30 -0.84
C ALA A 57 7.46 4.27 -0.02
N ILE A 58 8.32 3.26 -0.27
CA ILE A 58 9.66 3.17 0.33
C ILE A 58 10.52 4.34 -0.12
N GLY A 59 10.60 4.60 -1.43
CA GLY A 59 11.36 5.72 -1.97
C GLY A 59 10.87 7.10 -1.52
N ALA A 60 9.58 7.21 -1.17
CA ALA A 60 8.99 8.42 -0.59
C ALA A 60 9.08 8.49 0.95
N GLU A 61 9.68 7.48 1.60
CA GLU A 61 9.73 7.34 3.06
C GLU A 61 8.35 7.45 3.74
N ALA A 62 7.30 7.04 3.03
CA ALA A 62 5.92 7.19 3.45
C ALA A 62 5.49 5.97 4.29
N GLN A 63 5.91 5.92 5.55
CA GLN A 63 5.68 4.83 6.50
C GLN A 63 4.26 4.24 6.48
N GLY A 64 3.21 5.08 6.54
CA GLY A 64 1.83 4.59 6.49
C GLY A 64 1.46 3.92 5.16
N ALA A 65 1.99 4.43 4.05
CA ALA A 65 1.79 3.86 2.73
C ALA A 65 2.59 2.56 2.53
N VAL A 66 3.79 2.45 3.12
CA VAL A 66 4.57 1.20 3.16
C VAL A 66 3.73 0.12 3.85
N ARG A 67 3.27 0.36 5.07
CA ARG A 67 2.45 -0.62 5.80
C ARG A 67 1.16 -1.00 5.08
N SER A 68 0.50 -0.02 4.45
CA SER A 68 -0.72 -0.29 3.69
C SER A 68 -0.46 -1.18 2.48
N ASN A 69 0.62 -0.94 1.72
CA ASN A 69 0.94 -1.75 0.55
C ASN A 69 1.48 -3.13 0.93
N VAL A 70 2.18 -3.30 2.05
CA VAL A 70 2.56 -4.62 2.58
C VAL A 70 1.32 -5.47 2.85
N ARG A 71 0.37 -4.99 3.65
CA ARG A 71 -0.88 -5.73 3.94
C ARG A 71 -1.62 -6.11 2.66
N LYS A 72 -1.79 -5.15 1.75
CA LYS A 72 -2.53 -5.37 0.50
C LYS A 72 -1.77 -6.32 -0.44
N ALA A 73 -0.44 -6.26 -0.50
CA ALA A 73 0.36 -7.20 -1.28
C ALA A 73 0.19 -8.63 -0.78
N LEU A 74 0.29 -8.85 0.54
CA LEU A 74 0.06 -10.17 1.17
C LEU A 74 -1.36 -10.69 0.87
N GLN A 75 -2.39 -9.82 0.96
CA GLN A 75 -3.76 -10.17 0.60
C GLN A 75 -3.93 -10.61 -0.86
N HIS A 76 -3.10 -10.07 -1.76
CA HIS A 76 -3.07 -10.45 -3.17
C HIS A 76 -2.04 -11.56 -3.47
N GLY A 77 -1.55 -12.27 -2.44
CA GLY A 77 -0.72 -13.46 -2.59
C GLY A 77 0.78 -13.17 -2.76
N ALA A 78 1.25 -11.97 -2.44
CA ALA A 78 2.68 -11.73 -2.30
C ALA A 78 3.26 -12.53 -1.13
N THR A 79 4.47 -13.06 -1.30
CA THR A 79 5.18 -13.70 -0.19
C THR A 79 5.94 -12.65 0.63
N PRO A 80 6.28 -12.94 1.91
CA PRO A 80 7.20 -12.11 2.67
C PRO A 80 8.52 -11.88 1.91
N ASP A 81 9.10 -12.93 1.32
CA ASP A 81 10.33 -12.83 0.53
C ASP A 81 10.22 -11.82 -0.63
N GLU A 82 9.10 -11.80 -1.36
CA GLU A 82 8.86 -10.81 -2.42
C GLU A 82 8.81 -9.38 -1.86
N ILE A 83 8.25 -9.19 -0.66
CA ILE A 83 8.16 -7.88 0.02
C ILE A 83 9.54 -7.42 0.52
N HIS A 84 10.30 -8.31 1.17
CA HIS A 84 11.67 -8.03 1.61
C HIS A 84 12.58 -7.72 0.43
N ALA A 85 12.42 -8.42 -0.70
CA ALA A 85 13.18 -8.14 -1.91
C ALA A 85 12.99 -6.69 -2.40
N VAL A 86 11.77 -6.13 -2.32
CA VAL A 86 11.50 -4.73 -2.68
C VAL A 86 12.25 -3.77 -1.76
N ALA A 87 12.29 -4.04 -0.45
CA ALA A 87 13.04 -3.22 0.50
C ALA A 87 14.56 -3.31 0.29
N LEU A 88 15.10 -4.51 0.01
CA LEU A 88 16.52 -4.67 -0.29
C LEU A 88 16.92 -3.96 -1.59
N ALA A 89 16.04 -3.93 -2.61
CA ALA A 89 16.29 -3.19 -3.85
C ALA A 89 16.41 -1.67 -3.62
N ALA A 90 15.84 -1.14 -2.52
CA ALA A 90 16.02 0.26 -2.15
C ALA A 90 17.46 0.59 -1.73
N ILE A 91 18.29 -0.37 -1.31
CA ILE A 91 19.68 -0.12 -0.89
C ILE A 91 20.48 0.56 -2.01
N THR A 92 20.35 0.06 -3.23
CA THR A 92 21.10 0.56 -4.40
C THR A 92 20.37 1.68 -5.16
N THR A 93 19.11 1.94 -4.82
CA THR A 93 18.25 2.90 -5.55
C THR A 93 17.96 4.16 -4.74
N CYS A 94 17.61 4.00 -3.47
CA CYS A 94 17.25 5.08 -2.54
C CYS A 94 18.29 5.26 -1.41
N GLY A 95 19.13 4.25 -1.17
CA GLY A 95 20.19 4.26 -0.17
C GLY A 95 19.91 3.32 1.01
N PHE A 96 20.98 2.94 1.71
CA PHE A 96 20.93 2.02 2.83
C PHE A 96 19.98 2.47 3.97
N PRO A 97 19.98 3.75 4.41
CA PRO A 97 19.08 4.19 5.49
C PRO A 97 17.60 4.02 5.15
N THR A 98 17.18 4.37 3.93
CA THR A 98 15.80 4.20 3.44
C THR A 98 15.39 2.73 3.44
N ALA A 99 16.27 1.84 3.00
CA ALA A 99 16.01 0.40 3.02
C ALA A 99 15.84 -0.14 4.45
N ILE A 100 16.69 0.28 5.39
CA ILE A 100 16.60 -0.15 6.79
C ILE A 100 15.31 0.34 7.45
N ALA A 101 14.92 1.60 7.21
CA ALA A 101 13.65 2.13 7.71
C ALA A 101 12.45 1.36 7.14
N ALA A 102 12.47 1.07 5.84
CA ALA A 102 11.44 0.29 5.17
C ALA A 102 11.31 -1.13 5.75
N LEU A 103 12.43 -1.83 5.98
CA LEU A 103 12.43 -3.15 6.63
C LEU A 103 11.75 -3.08 8.00
N GLY A 104 12.08 -2.10 8.84
CA GLY A 104 11.43 -1.93 10.13
C GLY A 104 9.91 -1.76 10.03
N TRP A 105 9.43 -0.95 9.07
CA TRP A 105 7.99 -0.77 8.87
C TRP A 105 7.29 -2.00 8.27
N ILE A 106 7.99 -2.79 7.46
CA ILE A 106 7.52 -4.07 6.92
C ILE A 106 7.34 -5.07 8.05
N GLU A 107 8.33 -5.21 8.93
CA GLU A 107 8.29 -6.16 10.06
C GLU A 107 7.12 -5.89 11.01
N GLU A 108 6.84 -4.61 11.29
CA GLU A 108 5.66 -4.25 12.10
C GLU A 108 4.31 -4.75 11.51
N VAL A 109 4.28 -5.09 10.22
CA VAL A 109 3.11 -5.66 9.56
C VAL A 109 3.21 -7.18 9.46
N THR A 110 4.38 -7.74 9.13
CA THR A 110 4.57 -9.18 8.93
C THR A 110 4.66 -9.96 10.24
N GLU A 111 5.14 -9.36 11.32
CA GLU A 111 5.14 -9.96 12.67
C GLU A 111 3.77 -9.87 13.37
N ALA A 112 2.86 -9.02 12.84
CA ALA A 112 1.53 -8.80 13.38
C ALA A 112 0.43 -9.71 12.76
N VAL A 113 0.83 -10.68 11.92
CA VAL A 113 -0.06 -11.62 11.19
C VAL A 113 0.20 -13.06 11.63
#